data_AF-F0GDQ2-F1
#
_entry.id   AF-F0GDQ2-F1
#
_cell.length_a   1.000
_cell.length_b   1.000
_cell.length_c   1.000
_cell.angle_alpha   90.00
_cell.angle_beta   90.00
_cell.angle_gamma   90.00
#
_symmetry.space_group_name_H-M   'P 1'
#
loop_
_entity.id
_entity.type
_entity.pdbx_description
1 polymer ?
#
loop_
_entity_poly.entity_id
_entity_poly.type
_entity_poly.pdbx_seq_one_letter_code
_entity_poly.pdbx_strand_id
1 'polypeptide(L)' 'MSWTREQRNVTIAAYLGWTLDAFDFFLMVFVLKDIAAEFASTIPAVAFALTLTLAMRPLGALIFGRLADRFGR' A
#
# COMPACT_ATOMS: atom_id res chain seq x y z
N MET A 1 31.91 6.42 3.90
CA MET A 1 31.06 5.71 2.91
C MET A 1 30.04 6.72 2.38
N SER A 2 30.37 7.46 1.31
CA SER A 2 29.47 8.46 0.73
C SER A 2 28.50 7.77 -0.24
N TRP A 3 27.20 8.09 -0.12
CA TRP A 3 26.16 7.52 -0.97
C TRP A 3 26.27 8.09 -2.37
N THR A 4 26.07 7.25 -3.39
CA THR A 4 26.03 7.72 -4.79
C THR A 4 24.74 8.49 -5.07
N ARG A 5 24.75 9.37 -6.08
CA ARG A 5 23.58 10.19 -6.47
C ARG A 5 22.38 9.30 -6.83
N GLU A 6 22.62 8.19 -7.48
CA GLU A 6 21.60 7.20 -7.83
C GLU A 6 20.99 6.52 -6.60
N GLN A 7 21.80 6.08 -5.62
CA GLN A 7 21.29 5.50 -4.38
C GLN A 7 20.38 6.46 -3.61
N ARG A 8 20.74 7.75 -3.58
CA ARG A 8 19.89 8.77 -2.95
C ARG A 8 18.58 8.97 -3.72
N ASN A 9 18.63 9.02 -5.05
CA ASN A 9 17.44 9.16 -5.89
C ASN A 9 16.49 7.97 -5.73
N VAL A 10 17.01 6.74 -5.74
CA VAL A 10 16.23 5.51 -5.52
C VAL A 10 15.59 5.50 -4.14
N THR A 11 16.32 5.91 -3.10
CA THR A 11 15.79 5.97 -1.73
C THR A 11 14.65 6.99 -1.61
N ILE A 12 14.82 8.18 -2.21
CA ILE A 12 13.78 9.21 -2.22
C ILE A 12 12.57 8.75 -3.04
N ALA A 13 12.78 8.14 -4.21
CA ALA A 13 11.70 7.62 -5.04
C ALA A 13 10.91 6.51 -4.31
N ALA A 14 11.60 5.57 -3.66
CA ALA A 14 10.96 4.53 -2.86
C ALA A 14 10.17 5.11 -1.67
N TYR A 15 10.74 6.10 -0.97
CA TYR A 15 10.07 6.78 0.14
C TYR A 15 8.82 7.55 -0.31
N LEU A 16 8.92 8.30 -1.41
CA LEU A 16 7.79 9.03 -1.99
C LEU A 16 6.70 8.07 -2.49
N GLY A 17 7.08 6.95 -3.12
CA GLY A 17 6.13 5.92 -3.55
C GLY A 17 5.37 5.32 -2.37
N TRP A 18 6.07 4.99 -1.28
CA TRP A 18 5.43 4.52 -0.04
C TRP A 18 4.52 5.58 0.59
N THR A 19 4.91 6.84 0.56
CA THR A 19 4.12 7.96 1.08
C THR A 19 2.83 8.16 0.27
N LEU A 20 2.92 8.06 -1.06
CA LEU A 20 1.76 8.16 -1.96
C LEU A 20 0.76 7.02 -1.73
N ASP A 21 1.25 5.80 -1.51
CA ASP A 21 0.42 4.63 -1.17
C ASP A 21 -0.26 4.74 0.21
N ALA A 22 0.41 5.37 1.18
CA ALA A 22 -0.20 5.69 2.47
C ALA A 22 -1.26 6.80 2.33
N PHE A 23 -0.98 7.84 1.55
CA PHE A 23 -1.93 8.93 1.27
C PHE A 23 -3.23 8.42 0.65
N ASP A 24 -3.14 7.54 -0.36
CA ASP A 24 -4.32 6.94 -1.01
C ASP A 24 -5.17 6.13 0.00
N PHE A 25 -4.52 5.36 0.87
CA PHE A 25 -5.21 4.64 1.94
C PHE A 25 -5.99 5.58 2.87
N PHE A 26 -5.42 6.73 3.25
CA PHE A 26 -6.12 7.71 4.08
C PHE A 26 -7.33 8.31 3.36
N LEU A 27 -7.20 8.65 2.07
CA LEU A 27 -8.33 9.15 1.28
C LEU A 27 -9.48 8.13 1.24
N MET A 28 -9.16 6.86 1.02
CA MET A 28 -10.14 5.77 1.02
C MET A 28 -10.86 5.64 2.38
N VAL A 29 -10.15 5.80 3.50
CA VAL A 29 -10.75 5.79 4.85
C VAL A 29 -11.66 7.01 5.08
N PHE A 30 -11.29 8.20 4.59
CA PHE A 30 -12.11 9.40 4.72
C PHE A 30 -13.42 9.29 3.95
N VAL A 31 -13.36 8.79 2.71
CA VAL A 31 -14.52 8.61 1.83
C VAL A 31 -15.33 7.34 2.16
N LEU A 32 -14.85 6.49 3.08
CA LEU A 32 -15.54 5.26 3.48
C LEU A 32 -16.99 5.51 3.95
N LYS A 33 -17.24 6.63 4.64
CA LYS A 33 -18.59 6.97 5.10
C LYS A 33 -19.53 7.27 3.93
N ASP A 34 -19.04 7.96 2.90
CA ASP A 34 -19.82 8.29 1.71
C ASP A 34 -20.08 7.03 0.88
N ILE A 35 -19.08 6.16 0.73
CA ILE A 35 -19.24 4.86 0.06
C ILE A 35 -20.26 3.98 0.81
N ALA A 36 -20.19 3.93 2.15
CA ALA A 36 -21.13 3.15 2.95
C ALA A 36 -22.57 3.66 2.80
N ALA A 37 -22.75 4.99 2.72
CA ALA A 37 -24.04 5.61 2.47
C ALA A 37 -24.58 5.32 1.06
N GLU A 38 -23.73 5.39 0.04
CA GLU A 38 -24.09 5.15 -1.37
C GLU A 38 -24.45 3.67 -1.63
N PHE A 39 -23.69 2.73 -1.06
CA PHE A 39 -23.88 1.30 -1.27
C PHE A 39 -24.89 0.64 -0.31
N ALA A 40 -25.56 1.42 0.55
CA ALA A 40 -26.45 0.94 1.61
C ALA A 40 -25.82 -0.20 2.45
N SER A 41 -24.50 -0.16 2.61
CA SER A 41 -23.71 -1.21 3.23
C SER A 41 -23.30 -0.78 4.63
N THR A 42 -23.24 -1.73 5.56
CA THR A 42 -22.81 -1.46 6.94
C THR A 42 -21.33 -1.06 6.96
N ILE A 43 -20.99 0.04 7.64
CA ILE A 43 -19.62 0.53 7.90
C ILE A 43 -18.60 -0.61 8.18
N PRO A 44 -18.89 -1.62 9.03
CA PRO A 44 -17.98 -2.75 9.25
C PRO A 44 -17.65 -3.57 8.00
N ALA A 45 -18.54 -3.68 7.02
CA ALA A 45 -18.28 -4.42 5.78
C ALA A 45 -17.27 -3.69 4.88
N VAL A 46 -17.37 -2.36 4.78
CA VAL A 46 -16.41 -1.55 4.01
C VAL A 46 -15.05 -1.49 4.73
N ALA A 47 -15.05 -1.40 6.06
CA ALA A 47 -13.84 -1.51 6.85
C ALA A 47 -13.17 -2.89 6.70
N PHE A 48 -13.96 -3.96 6.62
CA PHE A 48 -13.46 -5.31 6.37
C PHE A 48 -12.81 -5.43 4.98
N ALA A 49 -13.44 -4.87 3.95
CA ALA A 49 -12.88 -4.80 2.60
C ALA A 49 -11.53 -4.04 2.59
N LEU A 50 -11.44 -2.91 3.30
CA LEU A 50 -10.18 -2.19 3.48
C LEU A 50 -9.11 -3.04 4.17
N THR A 51 -9.46 -3.73 5.26
CA THR A 51 -8.51 -4.62 5.95
C THR A 51 -8.06 -5.77 5.07
N LEU A 52 -8.93 -6.30 4.21
CA LEU A 52 -8.59 -7.35 3.25
C LEU A 52 -7.61 -6.84 2.19
N THR A 53 -7.85 -5.64 1.65
CA THR A 53 -6.93 -4.95 0.73
C THR A 53 -5.58 -4.67 1.39
N LEU A 54 -5.56 -4.28 2.66
CA LEU A 54 -4.32 -4.14 3.42
C LEU A 54 -3.62 -5.49 3.64
N ALA A 55 -4.36 -6.56 3.94
CA ALA A 55 -3.82 -7.90 4.15
C ALA A 55 -3.23 -8.49 2.85
N MET A 56 -3.70 -8.05 1.69
CA MET A 56 -3.07 -8.35 0.40
C MET A 56 -1.66 -7.74 0.27
N ARG A 57 -1.31 -6.67 1.01
CA ARG A 57 0.05 -6.10 0.99
C ARG A 57 1.14 -7.05 1.54
N PRO A 58 1.03 -7.62 2.77
CA PRO A 58 1.99 -8.61 3.25
C PRO A 58 1.93 -9.94 2.48
N LEU A 59 0.76 -10.34 1.97
CA LEU A 59 0.64 -11.49 1.06
C LEU A 59 1.42 -11.25 -0.24
N GLY A 60 1.27 -10.07 -0.84
CA GLY A 60 2.04 -9.63 -1.99
C GLY A 60 3.54 -9.59 -1.66
N ALA A 61 3.94 -9.02 -0.54
CA ALA A 61 5.34 -9.00 -0.11
C ALA A 61 5.92 -10.41 0.13
N LEU A 62 5.12 -11.36 0.63
CA LEU A 62 5.54 -12.76 0.77
C LEU A 62 5.73 -13.44 -0.59
N ILE A 63 4.80 -13.21 -1.52
CA ILE A 63 4.85 -13.81 -2.87
C ILE A 63 5.97 -13.16 -3.69
N PHE A 64 5.97 -11.83 -3.81
CA PHE A 64 6.98 -11.06 -4.53
C PHE A 64 8.35 -11.08 -3.84
N GLY A 65 8.41 -11.23 -2.51
CA GLY A 65 9.66 -11.44 -1.77
C GLY A 65 10.27 -12.80 -2.09
N ARG A 66 9.47 -13.88 -2.07
CA ARG A 66 9.95 -15.19 -2.53
C ARG A 66 10.30 -15.22 -4.01
N LEU A 67 9.58 -14.47 -4.84
CA LEU A 67 9.87 -14.33 -6.27
C LEU A 67 11.14 -13.52 -6.50
N ALA A 68 11.39 -12.44 -5.75
CA ALA A 68 12.62 -11.65 -5.82
C ALA A 68 13.85 -12.48 -5.41
N ASP A 69 13.72 -13.28 -4.36
CA ASP A 69 14.78 -14.23 -3.95
C ASP A 69 15.09 -15.28 -5.04
N ARG A 70 14.09 -15.63 -5.86
CA ARG A 70 14.23 -16.67 -6.89
C ARG A 70 14.57 -16.14 -8.29
N PHE A 71 14.18 -14.90 -8.62
CA PHE A 71 14.41 -14.27 -9.93
C PHE A 71 15.57 -13.26 -9.95
N GLY A 72 16.23 -13.03 -8.82
CA GLY A 72 17.61 -12.54 -8.79
C GLY A 72 17.78 -11.06 -8.40
N ARG A 73 18.95 -10.81 -7.81
CA ARG A 73 19.56 -9.49 -7.62
C ARG A 73 19.99 -8.89 -8.95
#